data_AF-A0A8T4NNZ3-F1
#
_entry.id   AF-A0A8T4NNZ3-F1
#
_cell.length_a   1.000
_cell.length_b   1.000
_cell.length_c   1.000
_cell.angle_alpha   90.00
_cell.angle_beta   90.00
_cell.angle_gamma   90.00
#
_symmetry.space_group_name_H-M   'P 1'
#
loop_
_entity.id
_entity.type
_entity.pdbx_description
1 polymer ?
#
loop_
_entity_poly.entity_id
_entity_poly.type
_entity_poly.pdbx_seq_one_letter_code
_entity_poly.pdbx_strand_id
1 'polypeptide(L)'
;MIETLEELKNFFKEIEKESIIFKKHFYDKKESEREYLSEKLIIDNIKNINKIIGFQKQLVKNETLYRIGIKLSNKYTLVVVFKIEDKDLYIITAWKTYRKWQKAIQN
;
A
#
# COMPACT_ATOMS: atom_id res chain seq x y z
N MET A 1 -0.39 13.32 10.75
CA MET A 1 -1.40 12.68 9.87
C MET A 1 -0.95 12.93 8.44
N ILE A 2 -1.01 11.95 7.54
CA ILE A 2 -0.48 12.09 6.18
C ILE A 2 -1.56 12.71 5.29
N GLU A 3 -1.28 13.89 4.75
CA GLU A 3 -2.17 14.67 3.87
C GLU A 3 -1.64 14.77 2.44
N THR A 4 -0.34 14.56 2.22
CA THR A 4 0.28 14.66 0.88
C THR A 4 1.01 13.40 0.45
N LEU A 5 1.23 13.27 -0.87
CA LEU A 5 2.03 12.17 -1.43
C LEU A 5 3.49 12.26 -0.98
N GLU A 6 4.01 13.46 -0.77
CA GLU A 6 5.39 13.67 -0.34
C GLU A 6 5.58 13.21 1.13
N GLU A 7 4.66 13.58 2.01
CA GLU A 7 4.64 13.09 3.40
C GLU A 7 4.56 11.57 3.45
N LEU A 8 3.74 10.96 2.58
CA LEU A 8 3.65 9.52 2.48
C LEU A 8 4.97 8.87 2.06
N LYS A 9 5.64 9.44 1.06
CA LYS A 9 6.93 8.95 0.58
C LYS A 9 7.99 9.09 1.67
N ASN A 10 8.02 10.20 2.40
CA ASN A 10 8.94 10.41 3.52
C ASN A 10 8.69 9.39 4.63
N PHE A 11 7.43 9.16 5.02
CA PHE A 11 7.06 8.13 5.97
C PHE A 11 7.59 6.74 5.56
N PHE A 12 7.38 6.33 4.30
CA PHE A 12 7.90 5.04 3.83
C PHE A 12 9.41 4.96 3.71
N LYS A 13 10.09 6.08 3.46
CA LYS A 13 11.54 6.14 3.47
C LYS A 13 12.08 5.86 4.87
N GLU A 14 11.47 6.46 5.89
CA GLU A 14 11.91 6.42 7.29
C GLU A 14 11.48 5.16 8.04
N ILE A 15 10.33 4.56 7.72
CA ILE A 15 9.78 3.45 8.51
C ILE A 15 10.70 2.22 8.56
N GLU A 16 10.97 1.67 9.74
CA GLU A 16 11.77 0.46 9.85
C GLU A 16 10.99 -0.76 9.38
N LYS A 17 11.70 -1.76 8.85
CA LYS A 17 11.05 -2.99 8.35
C LYS A 17 10.28 -3.73 9.45
N GLU A 18 10.77 -3.64 10.69
CA GLU A 18 10.18 -4.26 11.87
C GLU A 18 8.84 -3.62 12.28
N SER A 19 8.65 -2.34 11.93
CA SER A 19 7.39 -1.60 12.14
C SER A 19 6.33 -1.90 11.07
N ILE A 20 6.57 -2.82 10.13
CA ILE A 20 5.60 -3.22 9.10
C ILE A 20 4.93 -4.52 9.51
N ILE A 21 3.65 -4.42 9.89
CA ILE A 21 2.88 -5.52 10.47
C ILE A 21 1.75 -5.92 9.52
N PHE A 22 1.71 -7.18 9.11
CA PHE A 22 0.64 -7.70 8.26
C PHE A 22 -0.52 -8.23 9.12
N LYS A 23 -1.73 -7.67 8.93
CA LYS A 23 -2.92 -8.08 9.71
C LYS A 23 -3.45 -9.41 9.20
N LYS A 24 -4.21 -10.15 10.03
CA LYS A 24 -4.84 -11.44 9.65
C LYS A 24 -5.63 -11.37 8.33
N HIS A 25 -6.33 -10.26 8.08
CA HIS A 25 -7.07 -10.02 6.84
C HIS A 25 -6.17 -10.04 5.59
N PHE A 26 -4.88 -9.71 5.75
CA PHE A 26 -3.88 -9.84 4.70
C PHE A 26 -3.59 -11.30 4.36
N TYR A 27 -4.01 -12.28 5.15
CA TYR A 27 -3.84 -13.71 4.86
C TYR A 27 -5.16 -14.39 4.45
N ASP A 28 -6.30 -13.82 4.82
CA ASP A 28 -7.63 -14.44 4.61
C ASP A 28 -8.13 -14.53 3.14
N LYS A 29 -7.56 -13.76 2.18
CA LYS A 29 -7.90 -13.90 0.76
C LYS A 29 -7.31 -15.18 0.16
N LYS A 30 -8.12 -15.85 -0.66
CA LYS A 30 -7.74 -17.08 -1.36
C LYS A 30 -6.48 -16.86 -2.20
N GLU A 31 -5.61 -17.87 -2.21
CA GLU A 31 -4.34 -17.89 -2.94
C GLU A 31 -4.51 -17.58 -4.44
N SER A 32 -5.67 -17.94 -5.03
CA SER A 32 -6.06 -17.64 -6.40
C SER A 32 -6.27 -16.14 -6.71
N GLU A 33 -6.51 -15.31 -5.68
CA GLU A 33 -6.58 -13.84 -5.83
C GLU A 33 -5.21 -13.17 -5.56
N ARG A 34 -4.24 -13.96 -5.11
CA ARG A 34 -2.94 -13.53 -4.60
C ARG A 34 -1.75 -14.03 -5.37
N GLU A 35 -1.93 -14.74 -6.48
CA GLU A 35 -0.83 -15.32 -7.24
C GLU A 35 0.34 -14.32 -7.29
N TYR A 36 1.43 -14.66 -6.57
CA TYR A 36 2.66 -13.86 -6.42
C TYR A 36 2.70 -12.67 -5.42
N LEU A 37 1.81 -12.55 -4.43
CA LEU A 37 1.86 -11.50 -3.38
C LEU A 37 2.45 -12.01 -2.06
N SER A 38 3.76 -11.82 -1.88
CA SER A 38 4.44 -12.05 -0.61
C SER A 38 4.62 -10.77 0.22
N GLU A 39 4.78 -10.90 1.53
CA GLU A 39 5.14 -9.79 2.41
C GLU A 39 6.41 -9.08 1.94
N LYS A 40 7.42 -9.87 1.56
CA LYS A 40 8.69 -9.35 1.01
C LYS A 40 8.45 -8.47 -0.21
N LEU A 41 7.62 -8.92 -1.17
CA LEU A 41 7.30 -8.13 -2.36
C LEU A 41 6.67 -6.79 -1.98
N ILE A 42 5.76 -6.79 -1.00
CA ILE A 42 5.08 -5.58 -0.55
C ILE A 42 6.07 -4.63 0.11
N ILE A 43 6.88 -5.11 1.06
CA ILE A 43 7.92 -4.33 1.73
C ILE A 43 8.87 -3.69 0.71
N ASP A 44 9.40 -4.49 -0.23
CA ASP A 44 10.34 -4.03 -1.25
C ASP A 44 9.72 -2.95 -2.16
N ASN A 45 8.43 -3.06 -2.46
CA ASN A 45 7.73 -2.09 -3.31
C ASN A 45 7.34 -0.81 -2.58
N ILE A 46 6.88 -0.89 -1.32
CA ILE A 46 6.54 0.30 -0.52
C ILE A 46 7.79 1.15 -0.26
N LYS A 47 8.94 0.50 -0.02
CA LYS A 47 10.24 1.16 0.12
C LYS A 47 10.74 1.83 -1.16
N ASN A 48 10.23 1.42 -2.33
CA ASN A 48 10.56 2.05 -3.60
C ASN A 48 9.61 3.24 -3.90
N ILE A 49 9.82 4.34 -3.18
CA ILE A 49 8.96 5.53 -3.21
C ILE A 49 8.75 6.12 -4.63
N ASN A 50 9.71 5.94 -5.54
CA ASN A 50 9.63 6.42 -6.92
C ASN A 50 8.59 5.66 -7.75
N LYS A 51 8.19 4.46 -7.31
CA LYS A 51 7.14 3.67 -7.95
C LYS A 51 5.75 4.00 -7.42
N ILE A 52 5.64 4.77 -6.33
CA ILE A 52 4.34 5.19 -5.80
C ILE A 52 3.75 6.26 -6.71
N ILE A 53 2.62 5.93 -7.32
CA ILE A 53 1.96 6.77 -8.33
C ILE A 53 0.86 7.66 -7.77
N GLY A 54 0.41 7.39 -6.55
CA GLY A 54 -0.67 8.13 -5.89
C GLY A 54 -1.19 7.39 -4.67
N PHE A 55 -1.97 8.11 -3.87
CA PHE A 55 -2.63 7.56 -2.69
C PHE A 55 -4.02 8.14 -2.51
N GLN A 56 -4.85 7.44 -1.75
CA GLN A 56 -6.17 7.89 -1.32
C GLN A 56 -6.30 7.65 0.17
N LYS A 57 -6.86 8.63 0.86
CA LYS A 57 -7.24 8.55 2.28
C LYS A 57 -8.73 8.20 2.34
N GLN A 58 -9.10 7.23 3.17
CA GLN A 58 -10.48 6.80 3.38
C GLN A 58 -10.76 6.71 4.87
N LEU A 59 -11.84 7.33 5.33
CA LEU A 59 -12.32 7.19 6.70
C LEU A 59 -13.34 6.05 6.75
N VAL A 60 -13.04 4.99 7.50
CA VAL A 60 -13.91 3.82 7.64
C VAL A 60 -14.10 3.54 9.13
N LYS A 61 -15.34 3.63 9.62
CA LYS A 61 -15.68 3.37 11.04
C LYS A 61 -14.76 4.12 12.03
N ASN A 62 -14.50 5.40 11.77
CA ASN A 62 -13.58 6.27 12.52
C ASN A 62 -12.07 5.90 12.43
N GLU A 63 -11.69 4.91 11.63
CA GLU A 63 -10.28 4.62 11.32
C GLU A 63 -9.89 5.28 10.00
N THR A 64 -8.68 5.84 9.95
CA THR A 64 -8.10 6.34 8.70
C THR A 64 -7.34 5.23 8.01
N LEU A 65 -7.86 4.80 6.85
CA LEU A 65 -7.20 3.87 5.95
C LEU A 65 -6.55 4.64 4.80
N TYR A 66 -5.38 4.17 4.40
CA TYR A 66 -4.68 4.66 3.24
C TYR A 66 -4.64 3.57 2.18
N ARG A 67 -4.82 3.99 0.94
CA ARG A 67 -4.74 3.12 -0.22
C ARG A 67 -3.76 3.71 -1.22
N ILE A 68 -2.70 2.97 -1.52
CA ILE A 68 -1.66 3.42 -2.45
C ILE A 68 -1.65 2.58 -3.71
N GLY A 69 -1.27 3.22 -4.82
CA GLY A 69 -0.89 2.54 -6.05
C GLY A 69 0.63 2.54 -6.19
N ILE A 70 1.21 1.37 -6.46
CA ILE A 70 2.63 1.21 -6.77
C ILE A 70 2.77 0.60 -8.17
N LYS A 71 3.52 1.27 -9.05
CA LYS A 71 3.77 0.80 -10.41
C LYS A 71 4.69 -0.42 -10.39
N LEU A 72 4.15 -1.59 -10.75
CA LEU A 72 4.97 -2.80 -10.96
C LEU A 72 5.56 -2.83 -12.38
N SER A 73 4.73 -2.49 -13.38
CA SER A 73 5.13 -2.40 -14.78
C SER A 73 4.25 -1.38 -15.52
N ASN A 74 4.42 -1.25 -16.84
CA ASN A 74 3.54 -0.40 -17.66
C ASN A 74 2.09 -0.93 -17.76
N LYS A 75 1.84 -2.18 -17.32
CA LYS A 75 0.54 -2.85 -17.40
C LYS A 75 -0.11 -3.05 -16.02
N TYR A 76 0.70 -3.23 -14.98
CA TYR A 76 0.25 -3.67 -13.66
C TYR A 76 0.59 -2.68 -12.56
N THR A 77 -0.34 -2.60 -11.59
CA THR A 77 -0.22 -1.81 -10.37
C THR A 77 -0.43 -2.71 -9.18
N LEU A 78 0.41 -2.58 -8.17
CA LEU A 78 0.17 -3.13 -6.84
C LEU A 78 -0.63 -2.10 -6.06
N VAL A 79 -1.81 -2.51 -5.60
CA VAL A 79 -2.60 -1.73 -4.66
C VAL A 79 -2.32 -2.25 -3.26
N VAL A 80 -1.98 -1.36 -2.34
CA VAL A 80 -1.79 -1.70 -0.93
C VAL A 80 -2.74 -0.85 -0.09
N VAL A 81 -3.47 -1.49 0.81
CA VAL A 81 -4.32 -0.84 1.81
C VAL A 81 -3.70 -1.06 3.17
N PHE A 82 -3.52 0.02 3.90
CA PHE A 82 -2.87 0.00 5.20
C PHE A 82 -3.45 1.06 6.13
N LYS A 83 -3.13 0.93 7.41
CA LYS A 83 -3.33 1.99 8.41
C LYS A 83 -2.02 2.29 9.12
N ILE A 84 -1.94 3.49 9.67
CA ILE A 84 -0.80 3.94 10.48
C ILE A 84 -1.35 4.18 11.88
N GLU A 85 -0.80 3.49 12.86
CA GLU A 85 -1.07 3.75 14.28
C GLU A 85 0.27 3.95 14.96
N ASP A 86 0.44 5.10 15.61
CA ASP A 86 1.70 5.58 16.18
C ASP A 86 2.86 5.58 15.16
N LYS A 87 3.77 4.61 15.26
CA LYS A 87 4.94 4.43 14.38
C LYS A 87 4.84 3.19 13.50
N ASP A 88 3.78 2.41 13.65
CA ASP A 88 3.64 1.13 12.96
C ASP A 88 2.75 1.27 11.73
N LEU A 89 3.14 0.54 10.68
CA LEU A 89 2.43 0.41 9.43
C LEU A 89 1.74 -0.95 9.39
N TYR A 90 0.42 -0.93 9.49
CA TYR A 90 -0.38 -2.14 9.45
C TYR A 90 -0.91 -2.39 8.04
N ILE A 91 -0.33 -3.38 7.35
CA ILE A 91 -0.81 -3.82 6.04
C ILE A 91 -2.08 -4.64 6.21
N ILE A 92 -3.19 -4.13 5.69
CA ILE A 92 -4.52 -4.75 5.81
C ILE A 92 -4.76 -5.72 4.65
N THR A 93 -4.48 -5.28 3.43
CA THR A 93 -4.63 -6.12 2.23
C THR A 93 -3.82 -5.53 1.08
N ALA A 94 -3.46 -6.37 0.11
CA ALA A 94 -2.87 -5.92 -1.15
C ALA A 94 -3.38 -6.78 -2.30
N TRP A 95 -3.38 -6.22 -3.51
CA TRP A 95 -3.69 -6.97 -4.72
C TRP A 95 -3.05 -6.34 -5.95
N LYS A 96 -2.81 -7.17 -6.96
CA LYS A 96 -2.38 -6.72 -8.28
C LYS A 96 -3.61 -6.35 -9.09
N THR A 97 -3.56 -5.22 -9.79
CA THR A 97 -4.63 -4.80 -10.70
C THR A 97 -4.07 -4.21 -11.99
N TYR A 98 -4.94 -4.15 -13.01
CA TYR A 98 -4.62 -3.56 -14.30
C TYR A 98 -4.66 -2.03 -14.26
N ARG A 99 -3.91 -1.41 -15.19
CA ARG A 99 -3.63 0.03 -15.33
C ARG A 99 -4.82 1.01 -15.18
N LYS A 100 -6.08 0.56 -15.25
CA LYS A 100 -7.27 1.41 -15.04
C LYS A 100 -7.22 2.17 -13.71
N TRP A 101 -6.64 1.57 -12.66
CA TRP A 101 -6.47 2.24 -11.37
C TRP A 101 -5.46 3.40 -11.42
N GLN A 102 -4.39 3.31 -12.21
CA GLN A 102 -3.37 4.38 -12.31
C GLN A 102 -3.96 5.71 -12.78
N LYS A 103 -4.90 5.66 -13.74
CA LYS A 103 -5.55 6.87 -14.28
C LYS A 103 -6.47 7.56 -13.26
N ALA A 104 -6.95 6.84 -12.26
CA ALA A 104 -7.93 7.35 -11.29
C ALA A 104 -7.29 8.03 -10.07
N ILE A 105 -5.97 7.87 -9.86
CA ILE A 105 -5.26 8.33 -8.64
C ILE A 105 -4.12 9.30 -8.99
N GLN A 106 -3.93 9.62 -10.27
CA GLN A 106 -2.89 10.54 -10.76
C GLN A 106 -3.35 12.01 -10.79
N ASN A 107 -4.54 12.33 -10.28
CA ASN A 107 -5.03 13.71 -10.16
C ASN A 107 -4.56 14.35 -8.86
#